data_AF-C4RCL0-F1
#
_entry.id   AF-C4RCL0-F1
#
_cell.length_a   1.000
_cell.length_b   1.000
_cell.length_c   1.000
_cell.angle_alpha   90.00
_cell.angle_beta   90.00
_cell.angle_gamma   90.00
#
_symmetry.space_group_name_H-M   'P 1'
#
loop_
_entity.id
_entity.type
_entity.pdbx_description
1 polymer ?
#
loop_
_entity_poly.entity_id
_entity_poly.type
_entity_poly.pdbx_seq_one_letter_code
_entity_poly.pdbx_strand_id
1 'polypeptide(L)'
;MVAFALGCDMVNVGREAMLAIGCIQAQKCHTDTCPTGVATQHPWLARGLDPTLKSVRAANYLRTLRRDLVKVAEACGVEHPGLIDTDAVEILDGRTSSTPLREVYGYRPDWGLPSAADRAQIVRLMTTEAPRGGTATPSPTAVR
;
A
#
# COMPACT_ATOMS: atom_id res chain seq x y z
N MET A 1 -3.92 -1.79 -5.83
CA MET A 1 -4.18 -1.27 -7.19
C MET A 1 -5.62 -1.47 -7.60
N VAL A 2 -6.11 -2.70 -7.67
CA VAL A 2 -7.54 -3.00 -7.96
C VAL A 2 -8.51 -2.13 -7.16
N ALA A 3 -8.31 -1.98 -5.84
CA ALA A 3 -9.15 -1.11 -5.02
C ALA A 3 -9.19 0.36 -5.50
N PHE A 4 -8.04 0.94 -5.84
CA PHE A 4 -7.97 2.31 -6.39
C PHE A 4 -8.65 2.39 -7.77
N ALA A 5 -8.40 1.41 -8.65
CA ALA A 5 -9.04 1.34 -9.96
C ALA A 5 -10.58 1.24 -9.87
N LEU A 6 -11.09 0.57 -8.84
CA LEU A 6 -12.52 0.47 -8.56
C LEU A 6 -13.08 1.71 -7.84
N GLY A 7 -12.25 2.71 -7.53
CA GLY A 7 -12.65 4.00 -6.98
C GLY A 7 -12.51 4.17 -5.47
N CYS A 8 -11.77 3.30 -4.78
CA CYS A 8 -11.45 3.55 -3.37
C CYS A 8 -10.53 4.76 -3.23
N ASP A 9 -10.89 5.70 -2.35
CA ASP A 9 -10.09 6.87 -1.99
C ASP A 9 -9.11 6.58 -0.84
N MET A 10 -9.38 5.55 -0.03
CA MET A 10 -8.58 5.16 1.12
C MET A 10 -8.45 3.64 1.23
N VAL A 11 -7.25 3.19 1.64
CA VAL A 11 -6.97 1.79 1.99
C VAL A 11 -6.37 1.74 3.39
N ASN A 12 -6.97 0.93 4.27
CA ASN A 12 -6.47 0.67 5.61
C ASN A 12 -5.68 -0.63 5.64
N VAL A 13 -4.53 -0.62 6.32
CA VAL A 13 -3.64 -1.77 6.47
C VAL A 13 -3.65 -2.26 7.92
N GLY A 14 -4.08 -3.51 8.11
CA GLY A 14 -4.17 -4.11 9.44
C GLY A 14 -3.09 -5.16 9.66
N ARG A 15 -3.17 -6.27 8.92
CA ARG A 15 -2.29 -7.43 9.10
C ARG A 15 -0.83 -7.09 8.83
N GLU A 16 -0.56 -6.36 7.76
CA GLU A 16 0.77 -5.92 7.36
C GLU A 16 1.36 -4.95 8.38
N ALA A 17 0.55 -4.04 8.93
CA ALA A 17 0.96 -3.18 10.02
C ALA A 17 1.31 -4.00 11.27
N MET A 18 0.53 -5.03 11.60
CA MET A 18 0.86 -5.98 12.68
C MET A 18 2.17 -6.72 12.42
N LEU A 19 2.43 -7.17 11.18
CA LEU A 19 3.71 -7.80 10.80
C LEU A 19 4.88 -6.82 10.95
N ALA A 20 4.70 -5.56 10.53
CA ALA A 20 5.71 -4.52 10.66
C ALA A 20 6.14 -4.29 12.12
N ILE A 21 5.21 -4.39 13.06
CA ILE A 21 5.47 -4.31 14.52
C ILE A 21 5.79 -5.68 15.17
N GLY A 22 5.98 -6.74 14.39
CA GLY A 22 6.50 -8.03 14.88
C GLY A 22 5.46 -9.12 15.16
N CYS A 23 4.27 -9.06 14.56
CA CYS A 23 3.43 -10.24 14.44
C CYS A 23 4.16 -11.31 13.60
N ILE A 24 4.10 -12.56 14.04
CA ILE A 24 4.70 -13.73 13.36
C ILE A 24 3.63 -14.72 12.88
N GLN A 25 2.37 -14.28 12.84
CA GLN A 25 1.21 -15.12 12.51
C GLN A 25 1.12 -16.39 13.36
N ALA A 26 1.38 -16.29 14.67
CA ALA A 26 1.25 -17.43 15.59
C ALA A 26 -0.21 -17.93 15.74
N GLN A 27 -1.21 -17.18 15.25
CA GLN A 27 -2.64 -17.50 15.32
C GLN A 27 -3.20 -17.72 16.74
N LYS A 28 -2.50 -17.19 17.76
CA LYS A 28 -2.88 -17.25 19.18
C LYS A 28 -3.45 -15.92 19.71
N CYS A 29 -4.00 -15.08 18.83
CA CYS A 29 -4.44 -13.74 19.23
C CYS A 29 -5.62 -13.77 20.22
N HIS A 30 -6.49 -14.77 20.10
CA HIS A 30 -7.70 -14.92 20.93
C HIS A 30 -7.43 -15.55 22.30
N THR A 31 -6.24 -16.13 22.51
CA THR A 31 -5.88 -16.86 23.74
C THR A 31 -5.15 -15.99 24.75
N ASP A 32 -5.01 -14.69 24.49
CA ASP A 32 -4.23 -13.74 25.28
C ASP A 32 -2.73 -14.10 25.45
N THR A 33 -2.22 -15.06 24.68
CA THR A 33 -0.85 -15.60 24.82
C THR A 33 -0.01 -15.36 23.57
N CYS A 34 -0.17 -14.18 22.94
CA CYS A 34 0.63 -13.77 21.80
C CYS A 34 2.13 -13.72 22.17
N PRO A 35 3.00 -14.54 21.54
CA PRO A 35 4.40 -14.66 21.95
C PRO A 35 5.25 -13.40 21.66
N THR A 36 4.77 -12.51 20.80
CA THR A 36 5.48 -11.28 20.41
C THR A 36 4.92 -10.00 21.05
N GLY A 37 3.93 -10.15 21.93
CA GLY A 37 3.35 -9.04 22.68
C GLY A 37 2.37 -8.15 21.89
N VAL A 38 2.05 -8.50 20.64
CA VAL A 38 1.23 -7.64 19.77
C VAL A 38 -0.26 -7.69 20.11
N ALA A 39 -0.78 -8.87 20.46
CA ALA A 39 -2.19 -9.09 20.77
C ALA A 39 -2.33 -9.85 22.10
N THR A 40 -2.06 -9.15 23.20
CA THR A 40 -2.12 -9.68 24.57
C THR A 40 -2.26 -8.55 25.58
N GLN A 41 -3.01 -8.80 26.64
CA GLN A 41 -3.15 -7.96 27.82
C GLN A 41 -2.20 -8.40 28.94
N HIS A 42 -1.49 -9.53 28.77
CA HIS A 42 -0.57 -10.07 29.76
C HIS A 42 0.69 -9.19 29.89
N PRO A 43 0.98 -8.57 31.06
CA PRO A 43 2.04 -7.58 31.19
C PRO A 43 3.44 -8.09 30.80
N TRP A 44 3.76 -9.34 31.15
CA TRP A 44 5.04 -9.96 30.78
C TRP A 44 5.25 -10.04 29.25
N LEU A 45 4.20 -10.40 28.51
CA LEU A 45 4.24 -10.59 27.05
C LEU A 45 4.14 -9.25 26.30
N ALA A 46 3.31 -8.32 26.79
CA ALA A 46 3.13 -6.99 26.20
C ALA A 46 4.45 -6.18 26.12
N ARG A 47 5.42 -6.44 27.02
CA ARG A 47 6.77 -5.87 26.93
C ARG A 47 7.51 -6.21 25.64
N GLY A 48 7.09 -7.27 24.93
CA GLY A 48 7.57 -7.57 23.59
C GLY A 48 7.18 -6.50 22.56
N LEU A 49 6.19 -5.66 22.83
CA LEU A 49 5.74 -4.52 22.03
C LEU A 49 6.40 -3.20 22.50
N ASP A 50 7.68 -3.02 22.23
CA ASP A 50 8.40 -1.76 22.48
C ASP A 50 8.06 -0.69 21.42
N PRO A 51 7.36 0.41 21.77
CA PRO A 51 7.01 1.47 20.84
C PRO A 51 8.23 2.20 20.27
N THR A 52 9.34 2.29 21.01
CA THR A 52 10.55 3.00 20.58
C THR A 52 11.17 2.35 19.36
N LEU A 53 11.20 1.01 19.35
CA LEU A 53 11.73 0.22 18.23
C LEU A 53 10.68 -0.04 17.14
N LYS A 54 9.45 -0.39 17.54
CA LYS A 54 8.42 -0.86 16.60
C LYS A 54 7.76 0.28 15.82
N SER A 55 7.69 1.49 16.38
CA SER A 55 7.22 2.67 15.64
C SER A 55 8.09 2.96 14.43
N VAL A 56 9.42 2.86 14.56
CA VAL A 56 10.37 3.04 13.46
C VAL A 56 10.13 2.01 12.36
N ARG A 57 9.89 0.75 12.73
CA ARG A 57 9.56 -0.33 11.77
C ARG A 57 8.23 -0.06 11.05
N ALA A 58 7.20 0.35 11.77
CA ALA A 58 5.91 0.71 11.19
C ALA A 58 6.03 1.92 10.24
N ALA A 59 6.77 2.96 10.64
CA ALA A 59 7.03 4.13 9.81
C ALA A 59 7.80 3.77 8.53
N ASN A 60 8.79 2.88 8.62
CA ASN A 60 9.52 2.39 7.46
C ASN A 60 8.61 1.58 6.52
N TYR A 61 7.72 0.74 7.06
CA TYR A 61 6.71 0.03 6.27
C TYR A 61 5.79 1.01 5.54
N LEU A 62 5.20 1.99 6.23
CA LEU A 62 4.30 2.97 5.63
C LEU A 62 4.98 3.83 4.56
N ARG A 63 6.22 4.30 4.81
CA ARG A 63 7.01 5.03 3.82
C ARG A 63 7.29 4.19 2.58
N THR A 64 7.64 2.92 2.77
CA THR A 64 7.93 1.99 1.67
C THR A 64 6.67 1.69 0.87
N LEU A 65 5.55 1.40 1.54
CA LEU A 65 4.26 1.18 0.92
C LEU A 65 3.84 2.39 0.08
N ARG A 66 3.93 3.62 0.63
CA ARG A 66 3.61 4.85 -0.10
C ARG A 66 4.49 5.00 -1.34
N ARG A 67 5.80 4.82 -1.21
CA ARG A 67 6.75 4.89 -2.33
C ARG A 67 6.38 3.89 -3.43
N ASP A 68 6.09 2.64 -3.06
CA ASP A 68 5.81 1.59 -4.03
C ASP A 68 4.46 1.79 -4.72
N LEU A 69 3.44 2.29 -4.00
CA LEU A 69 2.17 2.69 -4.61
C LEU A 69 2.35 3.79 -5.67
N VAL A 70 3.14 4.81 -5.36
CA VAL A 70 3.45 5.90 -6.32
C VAL A 70 4.21 5.36 -7.53
N LYS A 71 5.20 4.48 -7.33
CA LYS A 71 5.92 3.83 -8.46
C LYS A 71 5.01 3.04 -9.38
N VAL A 72 4.00 2.36 -8.83
CA VAL A 72 3.03 1.65 -9.66
C VAL A 72 2.14 2.64 -10.42
N ALA A 73 1.74 3.76 -9.79
CA ALA A 73 1.00 4.82 -10.48
C ALA A 73 1.81 5.40 -11.66
N GLU A 74 3.09 5.69 -11.44
CA GLU A 74 4.02 6.13 -12.49
C GLU A 74 4.12 5.11 -13.63
N ALA A 75 4.19 3.81 -13.32
CA ALA A 75 4.21 2.74 -14.32
C ALA A 75 2.90 2.65 -15.12
N CYS A 76 1.77 3.01 -14.50
CA CYS A 76 0.47 3.15 -15.17
C CYS A 76 0.31 4.49 -15.90
N GLY A 77 1.30 5.39 -15.85
CA GLY A 77 1.28 6.68 -16.55
C GLY A 77 0.46 7.77 -15.85
N VAL A 78 0.21 7.64 -14.54
CA VAL A 78 -0.56 8.63 -13.75
C VAL A 78 0.17 9.06 -12.48
N GLU A 79 -0.10 10.27 -12.01
CA GLU A 79 0.65 10.92 -10.92
C GLU A 79 0.28 10.40 -9.53
N HIS A 80 -0.89 9.78 -9.39
CA HIS A 80 -1.41 9.33 -8.09
C HIS A 80 -2.14 7.98 -8.24
N PRO A 81 -2.01 7.05 -7.26
CA PRO A 81 -2.68 5.75 -7.33
C PRO A 81 -4.20 5.82 -7.54
N GLY A 82 -4.86 6.82 -6.97
CA GLY A 82 -6.30 7.07 -7.15
C GLY A 82 -6.72 7.61 -8.53
N LEU A 83 -5.78 7.79 -9.46
CA LEU A 83 -6.06 8.14 -10.86
C LEU A 83 -5.92 6.95 -11.81
N ILE A 84 -5.60 5.77 -11.28
CA ILE A 84 -5.54 4.54 -12.05
C ILE A 84 -6.98 4.13 -12.33
N ASP A 85 -7.31 3.94 -13.60
CA ASP A 85 -8.64 3.49 -14.01
C ASP A 85 -8.72 1.96 -14.11
N THR A 86 -9.92 1.48 -14.39
CA THR A 86 -10.21 0.06 -14.59
C THR A 86 -9.66 -0.51 -15.91
N ASP A 87 -9.24 0.33 -16.86
CA ASP A 87 -8.61 -0.12 -18.11
C ASP A 87 -7.11 -0.38 -17.93
N ALA A 88 -6.48 0.20 -16.90
CA ALA A 88 -5.10 -0.06 -16.52
C ALA A 88 -4.85 -1.42 -15.83
N VAL A 89 -5.90 -2.22 -15.58
CA VAL A 89 -5.80 -3.51 -14.90
C VAL A 89 -6.49 -4.60 -15.70
N GLU A 90 -5.76 -5.67 -16.01
CA GLU A 90 -6.32 -6.89 -16.58
C GLU A 90 -6.32 -8.03 -15.56
N ILE A 91 -7.40 -8.81 -15.56
CA ILE A 91 -7.51 -10.06 -14.82
C ILE A 91 -7.14 -11.20 -15.76
N LEU A 92 -6.07 -11.92 -15.42
CA LEU A 92 -5.66 -13.12 -16.13
C LEU A 92 -6.42 -14.31 -15.55
N ASP A 93 -7.23 -14.95 -16.39
CA ASP A 93 -7.86 -16.24 -16.07
C ASP A 93 -7.17 -17.34 -16.87
N GLY A 94 -6.63 -18.34 -16.18
CA GLY A 94 -5.85 -19.40 -16.79
C GLY A 94 -4.55 -18.91 -17.45
N ARG A 95 -4.27 -19.43 -18.66
CA ARG A 95 -2.97 -19.22 -19.35
C ARG A 95 -3.02 -18.28 -20.56
N THR A 96 -4.21 -18.06 -21.13
CA THR A 96 -4.36 -17.40 -22.44
C THR A 96 -5.51 -16.41 -22.51
N SER A 97 -6.28 -16.24 -21.44
CA SER A 97 -7.36 -15.25 -21.38
C SER A 97 -7.00 -14.15 -20.40
N SER A 98 -7.12 -12.91 -20.86
CA SER A 98 -7.21 -11.73 -20.00
C SER A 98 -8.55 -11.04 -20.22
N THR A 99 -9.07 -10.42 -19.17
CA THR A 99 -10.28 -9.61 -19.22
C THR A 99 -10.02 -8.31 -18.47
N PRO A 100 -10.28 -7.14 -19.09
CA PRO A 100 -10.14 -5.86 -18.40
C PRO A 100 -10.96 -5.83 -17.12
N LEU A 101 -10.44 -5.21 -16.07
CA LEU A 101 -11.12 -5.08 -14.78
C LEU A 101 -12.50 -4.43 -14.94
N ARG A 102 -12.64 -3.51 -15.90
CA ARG A 102 -13.93 -2.89 -16.22
C ARG A 102 -15.00 -3.90 -16.63
N GLU A 103 -14.64 -4.94 -17.38
CA GLU A 103 -15.59 -5.93 -17.88
C GLU A 103 -15.96 -6.94 -16.79
N VAL A 104 -14.96 -7.34 -15.99
CA VAL A 104 -15.15 -8.24 -14.84
C VAL A 104 -16.19 -7.69 -13.86
N TYR A 105 -16.14 -6.38 -13.58
CA TYR A 105 -17.04 -5.73 -12.63
C TYR A 105 -18.16 -4.89 -13.27
N GLY A 106 -18.26 -4.83 -14.60
CA GLY A 106 -19.27 -4.06 -15.32
C GLY A 106 -19.18 -2.53 -15.13
N TYR A 107 -17.96 -1.99 -14.98
CA TYR A 107 -17.73 -0.55 -14.80
C TYR A 107 -17.92 0.21 -16.12
N ARG A 108 -18.49 1.41 -16.01
CA ARG A 108 -18.56 2.39 -17.11
C ARG A 108 -17.24 3.17 -17.21
N PRO A 109 -16.86 3.70 -18.39
CA PRO A 109 -15.59 4.42 -18.60
C PRO A 109 -15.34 5.62 -17.67
N ASP A 110 -16.38 6.14 -17.07
CA ASP A 110 -16.44 7.32 -16.21
C ASP A 110 -16.57 6.97 -14.71
N TRP A 111 -16.63 5.69 -14.35
CA TRP A 111 -16.71 5.24 -12.96
C TRP A 111 -15.34 5.07 -12.31
N GLY A 112 -15.30 5.18 -10.98
CA GLY A 112 -14.09 4.96 -10.19
C GLY A 112 -13.12 6.15 -10.15
N LEU A 113 -13.18 7.07 -11.11
CA LEU A 113 -12.35 8.27 -11.09
C LEU A 113 -12.97 9.41 -10.27
N PRO A 114 -12.16 10.21 -9.55
CA PRO A 114 -12.62 11.46 -8.92
C PRO A 114 -13.17 12.46 -9.94
N SER A 115 -13.83 13.52 -9.48
CA SER A 115 -14.33 14.59 -10.37
C SER A 115 -13.19 15.23 -11.17
N ALA A 116 -13.49 15.83 -12.33
CA ALA A 116 -12.48 16.48 -13.15
C ALA A 116 -11.71 17.58 -12.38
N ALA A 117 -12.38 18.28 -11.47
CA ALA A 117 -11.77 19.29 -10.60
C ALA A 117 -10.79 18.65 -9.60
N ASP A 118 -11.18 17.55 -8.95
CA ASP A 118 -10.33 16.84 -7.98
C ASP A 118 -9.11 16.23 -8.67
N ARG A 119 -9.28 15.66 -9.87
CA ARG A 119 -8.16 15.14 -10.66
C ARG A 119 -7.14 16.23 -10.96
N ALA A 120 -7.60 17.40 -11.43
CA ALA A 120 -6.73 18.53 -11.69
C ALA A 120 -6.01 19.04 -10.42
N GLN A 121 -6.68 18.99 -9.26
CA GLN A 121 -6.07 19.33 -7.98
C GLN A 121 -5.03 18.30 -7.54
N ILE A 122 -5.32 17.00 -7.65
CA ILE A 122 -4.39 15.91 -7.33
C ILE A 122 -3.12 16.03 -8.16
N VAL A 123 -3.24 16.18 -9.48
CA VAL A 123 -2.10 16.35 -10.39
C VAL A 123 -1.26 17.55 -9.97
N ARG A 124 -1.89 18.68 -9.67
CA ARG A 124 -1.19 19.90 -9.22
C ARG A 124 -0.38 19.65 -7.94
N LEU A 125 -0.97 19.02 -6.93
CA LEU A 125 -0.29 18.71 -5.66
C LEU A 125 0.89 17.76 -5.88
N MET A 126 0.68 16.69 -6.64
CA MET A 126 1.71 15.68 -6.90
C MET A 126 2.88 16.23 -7.73
N THR A 127 2.64 17.21 -8.61
CA THR A 127 3.68 17.76 -9.50
C THR A 127 4.37 19.01 -8.94
N THR A 128 3.71 19.78 -8.07
CA THR A 128 4.26 21.01 -7.48
C THR A 128 5.09 20.73 -6.24
N GLU A 129 4.72 19.72 -5.44
CA GLU A 129 5.38 19.40 -4.17
C GLU A 129 6.34 18.21 -4.25
N ALA A 130 6.39 17.46 -5.36
CA ALA A 130 7.27 16.31 -5.45
C ALA A 130 8.74 16.73 -5.38
N PRO A 131 9.52 16.27 -4.38
CA PRO A 131 10.97 16.31 -4.48
C PRO A 131 11.33 15.53 -5.74
N ARG A 132 12.14 16.10 -6.63
CA ARG A 132 12.73 15.33 -7.73
C ARG A 132 13.40 14.11 -7.09
N GLY A 133 12.89 12.92 -7.37
CA GLY A 133 13.43 11.68 -6.82
C GLY A 133 14.92 11.61 -7.13
N GLY A 134 15.76 11.76 -6.12
CA GLY A 134 17.19 11.49 -6.23
C GLY A 134 17.42 9.98 -6.15
N THR A 135 18.45 9.51 -6.83
CA THR A 135 18.92 8.13 -6.64
C THR A 135 19.31 7.94 -5.18
N ALA A 136 18.81 6.88 -4.54
CA ALA A 136 19.27 6.53 -3.20
C ALA A 136 20.79 6.33 -3.22
N THR A 137 21.50 6.87 -2.23
CA THR A 137 22.95 6.69 -2.12
C THR A 137 23.26 5.19 -2.11
N PRO A 138 24.22 4.70 -2.94
CA PRO A 138 24.60 3.30 -2.94
C PRO A 138 24.95 2.82 -1.54
N SER A 139 24.50 1.61 -1.17
CA SER A 139 24.89 1.03 0.11
C SER A 139 26.41 0.92 0.18
N PRO A 140 27.06 1.27 1.30
CA PRO A 140 28.50 1.04 1.48
C PRO A 140 28.89 -0.44 1.39
N THR A 141 27.92 -1.35 1.47
CA THR A 141 28.09 -2.80 1.28
C THR A 141 27.72 -3.31 -0.11
N ALA A 142 27.29 -2.43 -1.03
CA ALA A 142 27.02 -2.83 -2.41
C ALA A 142 28.34 -3.20 -3.09
N VAL A 143 28.52 -4.48 -3.40
CA VAL A 143 29.68 -4.97 -4.16
C VAL A 143 29.59 -4.41 -5.58
N ARG A 144 30.69 -3.84 -6.08
CA ARG A 144 30.81 -3.30 -7.44
C ARG A 144 30.63 -4.38 -8.49
#